data_AF-A0A7Y9DYJ5-F1
#
_entry.id   AF-A0A7Y9DYJ5-F1
#
_cell.length_a   1.000
_cell.length_b   1.000
_cell.length_c   1.000
_cell.angle_alpha   90.00
_cell.angle_beta   90.00
_cell.angle_gamma   90.00
#
_symmetry.space_group_name_H-M   'P 1'
#
loop_
_entity.id
_entity.type
_entity.pdbx_description
1 polymer ?
#
loop_
_entity_poly.entity_id
_entity_poly.type
_entity_poly.pdbx_seq_one_letter_code
_entity_poly.pdbx_strand_id
1 'polypeptide(L)'
;MMDTEELEVLCLGVRARTIVVDKDLVARIEADAEEYRRLRDELETPLPPDDVRARLWLFGWLIYETSWLLTNQVRPGFETLSEIDERARSMGAADLVSRLYQASVPLGWPELAPRALGAVRAAALVASKRDTARGYADAWQLHRESRIKYVLFEENLVAEDAAYLTALRETQLQLLLAETGTACRVAERLLTGWAEDVESGLRSPREETRWLQDIFRDLTTGAARGGEALDLVARIEAMGGLVESVGADRMALATAYRNPGIMTARALLLLLPVSFMLERQKRVPSGGHATWAEARNALFERFRASYRAVESDVRRGDGTTWELLPDHARSVVQLRLTAALLAPGSTLPSRLSFAQCLEIDHLGDEAVEALSSWLAEPGSDGRQRGDANVIGSATMPAYLREIGEMRRTFGVDGGYASWRRRWHMLDRSAADGGRRARVERALDAVDGL
;
A
#
# COMPACT_ATOMS: atom_id res chain seq x y z
N MET A 1 -17.19 29.36 -12.00
CA MET A 1 -16.97 27.92 -12.17
C MET A 1 -16.03 27.73 -13.34
N MET A 2 -15.07 26.82 -13.24
CA MET A 2 -14.28 26.38 -14.39
C MET A 2 -15.20 25.71 -15.40
N ASP A 3 -15.01 26.01 -16.68
CA ASP A 3 -15.76 25.35 -17.75
C ASP A 3 -15.13 24.00 -18.15
N THR A 4 -15.80 23.27 -19.05
CA THR A 4 -15.36 21.95 -19.49
C THR A 4 -14.00 21.97 -20.16
N GLU A 5 -13.73 22.95 -21.03
CA GLU A 5 -12.47 23.07 -21.76
C GLU A 5 -11.30 23.34 -20.79
N GLU A 6 -11.51 24.25 -19.85
CA GLU A 6 -10.55 24.56 -18.80
C GLU A 6 -10.25 23.34 -17.92
N LEU A 7 -11.27 22.59 -17.50
CA LEU A 7 -11.09 21.37 -16.70
C LEU A 7 -10.32 20.28 -17.45
N GLU A 8 -10.59 20.08 -18.74
CA GLU A 8 -9.84 19.12 -19.57
C GLU A 8 -8.37 19.50 -19.69
N VAL A 9 -8.07 20.77 -19.98
CA VAL A 9 -6.70 21.29 -20.05
C VAL A 9 -5.97 21.10 -18.72
N LEU A 10 -6.64 21.39 -17.59
CA LEU A 10 -6.06 21.18 -16.26
C LEU A 10 -5.80 19.70 -15.98
N CYS A 11 -6.76 18.80 -16.24
CA CYS A 11 -6.61 17.37 -16.00
C CYS A 11 -5.43 16.79 -16.79
N LEU A 12 -5.39 17.06 -18.10
CA LEU A 12 -4.33 16.59 -18.98
C LEU A 12 -2.99 17.22 -18.62
N GLY A 13 -2.96 18.51 -18.30
CA GLY A 13 -1.75 19.24 -17.95
C GLY A 13 -1.13 18.79 -16.62
N VAL A 14 -1.94 18.56 -15.59
CA VAL A 14 -1.48 18.01 -14.30
C VAL A 14 -0.92 16.61 -14.51
N ARG A 15 -1.64 15.77 -15.25
CA ARG A 15 -1.23 14.39 -15.53
C ARG A 15 0.08 14.32 -16.33
N ALA A 16 0.22 15.16 -17.34
CA ALA A 16 1.44 15.31 -18.14
C ALA A 16 2.56 16.07 -17.42
N ARG A 17 2.28 16.60 -16.21
CA ARG A 17 3.19 17.44 -15.41
C ARG A 17 3.63 18.72 -16.12
N THR A 18 2.83 19.21 -17.06
CA THR A 18 3.03 20.52 -17.71
C THR A 18 2.41 21.65 -16.91
N ILE A 19 1.47 21.34 -16.01
CA ILE A 19 0.87 22.27 -15.05
C ILE A 19 1.37 21.92 -13.65
N VAL A 20 1.86 22.94 -12.95
CA VAL A 20 2.34 22.83 -11.56
C VAL A 20 1.13 22.75 -10.64
N VAL A 21 1.19 21.81 -9.68
CA VAL A 21 0.21 21.74 -8.60
C VAL A 21 0.71 22.56 -7.42
N ASP A 22 0.15 23.74 -7.24
CA ASP A 22 0.51 24.69 -6.20
C ASP A 22 -0.72 25.22 -5.42
N LYS A 23 -0.50 26.25 -4.60
CA LYS A 23 -1.56 26.88 -3.79
C LYS A 23 -2.65 27.52 -4.64
N ASP A 24 -2.31 28.03 -5.82
CA ASP A 24 -3.24 28.78 -6.67
C ASP A 24 -4.19 27.81 -7.37
N LEU A 25 -3.67 26.69 -7.91
CA LEU A 25 -4.52 25.65 -8.47
C LEU A 25 -5.45 25.04 -7.41
N VAL A 26 -4.96 24.78 -6.19
CA VAL A 26 -5.80 24.25 -5.11
C VAL A 26 -6.86 25.26 -4.67
N ALA A 27 -6.53 26.56 -4.59
CA ALA A 27 -7.51 27.60 -4.27
C ALA A 27 -8.62 27.70 -5.33
N ARG A 28 -8.29 27.51 -6.61
CA ARG A 28 -9.27 27.44 -7.70
C ARG A 28 -10.19 26.23 -7.56
N ILE A 29 -9.65 25.06 -7.23
CA ILE A 29 -10.44 23.85 -6.96
C ILE A 29 -11.39 24.07 -5.78
N GLU A 30 -10.93 24.68 -4.68
CA GLU A 30 -11.78 24.99 -3.53
C GLU A 30 -12.92 25.95 -3.89
N ALA A 31 -12.64 26.99 -4.68
CA ALA A 31 -13.64 27.96 -5.13
C ALA A 31 -14.72 27.29 -6.00
N ASP A 32 -14.32 26.42 -6.92
CA ASP A 32 -15.26 25.67 -7.76
C ASP A 32 -16.10 24.67 -6.96
N ALA A 33 -15.49 23.95 -6.00
CA ALA A 33 -16.22 23.04 -5.12
C ALA A 33 -17.30 23.76 -4.30
N GLU A 34 -17.02 24.98 -3.84
CA GLU A 34 -17.99 25.83 -3.16
C GLU A 34 -19.11 26.28 -4.11
N GLU A 35 -18.81 26.57 -5.37
CA GLU A 35 -19.80 26.95 -6.37
C GLU A 35 -20.74 25.80 -6.74
N TYR A 36 -20.23 24.58 -6.90
CA TYR A 36 -21.09 23.39 -7.08
C TYR A 36 -22.01 23.16 -5.89
N ARG A 37 -21.55 23.44 -4.67
CA ARG A 37 -22.37 23.33 -3.47
C ARG A 37 -23.50 24.37 -3.47
N ARG A 38 -23.18 25.64 -3.72
CA ARG A 38 -24.19 26.70 -3.83
C ARG A 38 -25.22 26.38 -4.91
N LEU A 39 -24.75 25.92 -6.08
CA LEU A 39 -25.64 25.55 -7.18
C LEU A 39 -26.59 24.41 -6.78
N ARG A 40 -26.11 23.42 -6.01
CA ARG A 40 -26.96 22.35 -5.48
C ARG A 40 -28.03 22.87 -4.52
N ASP A 41 -27.66 23.80 -3.66
CA ASP A 41 -28.60 24.39 -2.69
C ASP A 41 -29.64 25.30 -3.37
N GLU A 42 -29.28 25.93 -4.49
CA GLU A 42 -30.16 26.80 -5.29
C GLU A 42 -31.08 26.01 -6.23
N LEU A 43 -30.66 24.84 -6.71
CA LEU A 43 -31.46 24.02 -7.63
C LEU A 43 -32.51 23.20 -6.87
N GLU A 44 -33.79 23.44 -7.18
CA GLU A 44 -34.93 22.65 -6.65
C GLU A 44 -35.05 21.24 -7.27
N THR A 45 -34.09 20.82 -8.10
CA THR A 45 -34.11 19.55 -8.82
C THR A 45 -33.08 18.58 -8.26
N PRO A 46 -33.40 17.27 -8.16
CA PRO A 46 -32.50 16.29 -7.57
C PRO A 46 -31.24 16.01 -8.41
N LEU A 47 -31.28 16.25 -9.72
CA LEU A 47 -30.17 16.04 -10.65
C LEU A 47 -29.70 17.38 -11.24
N PRO A 48 -28.39 17.58 -11.46
CA PRO A 48 -27.90 18.80 -12.09
C PRO A 48 -28.12 18.77 -13.60
N PRO A 49 -28.10 19.95 -14.27
CA PRO A 49 -28.04 20.07 -15.72
C PRO A 49 -26.87 19.29 -16.35
N ASP A 50 -27.01 18.91 -17.63
CA ASP A 50 -26.02 18.07 -18.32
C ASP A 50 -24.63 18.72 -18.43
N ASP A 51 -24.56 20.04 -18.58
CA ASP A 51 -23.28 20.75 -18.61
C ASP A 51 -22.58 20.70 -17.25
N VAL A 52 -23.33 20.82 -16.15
CA VAL A 52 -22.82 20.67 -14.77
C VAL A 52 -22.40 19.23 -14.51
N ARG A 53 -23.16 18.24 -14.99
CA ARG A 53 -22.81 16.81 -14.91
C ARG A 53 -21.46 16.53 -15.58
N ALA A 54 -21.25 17.03 -16.80
CA ALA A 54 -19.99 16.86 -17.53
C ALA A 54 -18.80 17.53 -16.80
N ARG A 55 -19.01 18.71 -16.22
CA ARG A 55 -17.96 19.37 -15.44
C ARG A 55 -17.66 18.64 -14.13
N LEU A 56 -18.65 18.12 -13.40
CA LEU A 56 -18.44 17.33 -12.18
C LEU A 56 -17.59 16.09 -12.43
N TRP A 57 -17.79 15.42 -13.56
CA TRP A 57 -16.98 14.28 -13.99
C TRP A 57 -15.49 14.65 -14.08
N LEU A 58 -15.19 15.71 -14.85
CA LEU A 58 -13.83 16.21 -15.05
C LEU A 58 -13.24 16.80 -13.75
N PHE A 59 -14.06 17.48 -12.95
CA PHE A 59 -13.65 18.05 -11.68
C PHE A 59 -13.22 16.97 -10.69
N GLY A 60 -13.94 15.85 -10.64
CA GLY A 60 -13.52 14.67 -9.87
C GLY A 60 -12.19 14.10 -10.36
N TRP A 61 -11.95 14.09 -11.67
CA TRP A 61 -10.67 13.66 -12.25
C TRP A 61 -9.52 14.63 -11.90
N LEU A 62 -9.77 15.95 -11.97
CA LEU A 62 -8.79 16.96 -11.57
C LEU A 62 -8.39 16.79 -10.11
N ILE A 63 -9.36 16.69 -9.19
CA ILE A 63 -9.09 16.43 -7.76
C ILE A 63 -8.23 15.17 -7.58
N TYR A 64 -8.54 14.09 -8.31
CA TYR A 64 -7.76 12.85 -8.26
C TYR A 64 -6.29 13.07 -8.67
N GLU A 65 -6.04 13.65 -9.85
CA GLU A 65 -4.67 13.83 -10.37
C GLU A 65 -3.87 14.81 -9.50
N THR A 66 -4.48 15.91 -9.08
CA THR A 66 -3.87 16.93 -8.21
C THR A 66 -3.48 16.32 -6.85
N SER A 67 -4.41 15.60 -6.21
CA SER A 67 -4.15 14.97 -4.90
C SER A 67 -3.13 13.83 -4.98
N TRP A 68 -3.13 13.06 -6.07
CA TRP A 68 -2.14 12.00 -6.31
C TRP A 68 -0.74 12.57 -6.50
N LEU A 69 -0.59 13.62 -7.32
CA LEU A 69 0.70 14.25 -7.58
C LEU A 69 1.30 14.83 -6.29
N LEU A 70 0.51 15.53 -5.49
CA LEU A 70 0.94 16.07 -4.19
C LEU A 70 1.33 14.97 -3.20
N THR A 71 0.58 13.86 -3.16
CA THR A 71 0.90 12.73 -2.29
C THR A 71 2.30 12.18 -2.57
N ASN A 72 2.75 12.18 -3.84
CA ASN A 72 4.09 11.73 -4.21
C ASN A 72 5.21 12.67 -3.75
N GLN A 73 4.90 13.92 -3.43
CA GLN A 73 5.85 14.90 -2.90
C GLN A 73 6.03 14.78 -1.37
N VAL A 74 5.08 14.15 -0.66
CA VAL A 74 5.17 13.95 0.79
C VAL A 74 6.08 12.75 1.10
N ARG A 75 7.15 12.99 1.87
CA ARG A 75 8.04 11.94 2.35
C ARG A 75 7.49 11.19 3.59
N PRO A 76 7.84 9.91 3.78
CA PRO A 76 7.75 9.24 5.08
C PRO A 76 8.40 10.04 6.22
N GLY A 77 7.77 10.08 7.39
CA GLY A 77 8.30 10.78 8.58
C GLY A 77 8.49 12.28 8.38
N PHE A 78 7.73 12.90 7.46
CA PHE A 78 8.02 14.26 7.00
C PHE A 78 8.07 15.31 8.10
N GLU A 79 7.34 15.12 9.21
CA GLU A 79 7.32 16.06 10.33
C GLU A 79 8.66 16.12 11.09
N THR A 80 9.49 15.08 10.98
CA THR A 80 10.75 14.92 11.71
C THR A 80 11.98 14.88 10.80
N LEU A 81 11.84 15.21 9.51
CA LEU A 81 12.99 15.29 8.59
C LEU A 81 14.00 16.34 9.07
N SER A 82 15.29 15.99 8.98
CA SER A 82 16.40 16.87 9.35
C SER A 82 16.65 17.96 8.30
N GLU A 83 16.45 17.65 7.01
CA GLU A 83 16.58 18.62 5.92
C GLU A 83 15.39 19.59 5.91
N ILE A 84 15.65 20.86 6.27
CA ILE A 84 14.63 21.89 6.45
C ILE A 84 13.80 22.10 5.17
N ASP A 85 14.44 22.16 4.01
CA ASP A 85 13.76 22.39 2.73
C ASP A 85 12.90 21.20 2.30
N GLU A 86 13.38 19.97 2.53
CA GLU A 86 12.60 18.76 2.25
C GLU A 86 11.40 18.63 3.20
N ARG A 87 11.61 18.95 4.48
CA ARG A 87 10.53 19.04 5.47
C ARG A 87 9.48 20.06 5.04
N ALA A 88 9.89 21.28 4.71
CA ALA A 88 8.98 22.35 4.32
C ALA A 88 8.17 21.99 3.06
N ARG A 89 8.82 21.41 2.04
CA ARG A 89 8.12 20.91 0.84
C ARG A 89 7.10 19.83 1.16
N SER A 90 7.48 18.84 1.96
CA SER A 90 6.57 17.75 2.35
C SER A 90 5.38 18.25 3.19
N MET A 91 5.62 19.17 4.12
CA MET A 91 4.57 19.80 4.93
C MET A 91 3.62 20.63 4.05
N GLY A 92 4.16 21.42 3.12
CA GLY A 92 3.37 22.20 2.18
C GLY A 92 2.50 21.31 1.28
N ALA A 93 3.04 20.22 0.74
CA ALA A 93 2.27 19.27 -0.04
C ALA A 93 1.19 18.55 0.79
N ALA A 94 1.50 18.20 2.05
CA ALA A 94 0.54 17.60 2.97
C ALA A 94 -0.64 18.53 3.29
N ASP A 95 -0.38 19.83 3.47
CA ASP A 95 -1.40 20.87 3.64
C ASP A 95 -2.33 20.96 2.41
N LEU A 96 -1.74 21.01 1.22
CA LEU A 96 -2.52 21.04 -0.03
C LEU A 96 -3.38 19.79 -0.23
N VAL A 97 -2.90 18.60 0.14
CA VAL A 97 -3.73 17.37 0.13
C VAL A 97 -4.89 17.48 1.12
N SER A 98 -4.65 18.00 2.32
CA SER A 98 -5.71 18.23 3.31
C SER A 98 -6.79 19.17 2.76
N ARG A 99 -6.39 20.26 2.11
CA ARG A 99 -7.29 21.22 1.45
C ARG A 99 -8.14 20.58 0.35
N LEU A 100 -7.54 19.79 -0.55
CA LEU A 100 -8.27 19.04 -1.58
C LEU A 100 -9.26 18.04 -0.98
N TYR A 101 -8.88 17.37 0.10
CA TYR A 101 -9.80 16.49 0.83
C TYR A 101 -10.99 17.28 1.39
N GLN A 102 -10.77 18.43 2.04
CA GLN A 102 -11.85 19.28 2.54
C GLN A 102 -12.75 19.80 1.42
N ALA A 103 -12.20 20.14 0.25
CA ALA A 103 -12.98 20.54 -0.92
C ALA A 103 -13.85 19.39 -1.47
N SER A 104 -13.35 18.15 -1.42
CA SER A 104 -14.08 16.97 -1.92
C SER A 104 -15.24 16.52 -1.02
N VAL A 105 -15.20 16.83 0.28
CA VAL A 105 -16.15 16.30 1.27
C VAL A 105 -17.58 16.84 1.06
N PRO A 106 -17.79 18.16 0.91
CA PRO A 106 -19.11 18.75 0.76
C PRO A 106 -19.43 19.12 -0.71
N LEU A 107 -18.93 18.33 -1.66
CA LEU A 107 -19.14 18.58 -3.09
C LEU A 107 -20.63 18.43 -3.44
N GLY A 108 -21.14 19.28 -4.35
CA GLY A 108 -22.48 19.11 -4.93
C GLY A 108 -22.55 17.88 -5.84
N TRP A 109 -23.58 17.04 -5.69
CA TRP A 109 -23.77 15.77 -6.42
C TRP A 109 -22.49 14.93 -6.51
N PRO A 110 -21.91 14.54 -5.37
CA PRO A 110 -20.60 13.90 -5.35
C PRO A 110 -20.59 12.52 -6.05
N GLU A 111 -21.75 11.87 -6.19
CA GLU A 111 -21.96 10.68 -7.02
C GLU A 111 -21.64 10.89 -8.51
N LEU A 112 -21.72 12.14 -9.00
CA LEU A 112 -21.34 12.53 -10.37
C LEU A 112 -19.87 12.94 -10.49
N ALA A 113 -19.10 12.85 -9.40
CA ALA A 113 -17.66 13.09 -9.37
C ALA A 113 -16.94 11.93 -8.65
N PRO A 114 -17.13 10.65 -9.05
CA PRO A 114 -16.71 9.49 -8.26
C PRO A 114 -15.21 9.48 -7.95
N ARG A 115 -14.39 10.03 -8.85
CA ARG A 115 -12.93 10.15 -8.70
C ARG A 115 -12.49 11.12 -7.60
N ALA A 116 -13.36 12.04 -7.17
CA ALA A 116 -13.08 12.95 -6.05
C ALA A 116 -12.85 12.20 -4.73
N LEU A 117 -13.39 10.98 -4.58
CA LEU A 117 -13.07 10.09 -3.44
C LEU A 117 -11.57 9.76 -3.36
N GLY A 118 -10.82 9.91 -4.45
CA GLY A 118 -9.37 9.84 -4.48
C GLY A 118 -8.68 10.84 -3.53
N ALA A 119 -9.31 11.98 -3.21
CA ALA A 119 -8.77 12.92 -2.22
C ALA A 119 -8.77 12.32 -0.81
N VAL A 120 -9.77 11.51 -0.45
CA VAL A 120 -9.80 10.77 0.84
C VAL A 120 -8.65 9.77 0.90
N ARG A 121 -8.39 9.07 -0.21
CA ARG A 121 -7.21 8.18 -0.34
C ARG A 121 -5.92 8.94 -0.11
N ALA A 122 -5.74 10.07 -0.79
CA ALA A 122 -4.54 10.90 -0.68
C ALA A 122 -4.33 11.37 0.77
N ALA A 123 -5.38 11.85 1.42
CA ALA A 123 -5.35 12.25 2.83
C ALA A 123 -4.96 11.07 3.75
N ALA A 124 -5.53 9.87 3.53
CA ALA A 124 -5.18 8.69 4.32
C ALA A 124 -3.72 8.28 4.14
N LEU A 125 -3.21 8.34 2.90
CA LEU A 125 -1.80 8.07 2.60
C LEU A 125 -0.88 9.10 3.29
N VAL A 126 -1.19 10.39 3.21
CA VAL A 126 -0.43 11.45 3.89
C VAL A 126 -0.45 11.27 5.41
N ALA A 127 -1.60 10.95 6.00
CA ALA A 127 -1.71 10.67 7.43
C ALA A 127 -0.82 9.49 7.84
N SER A 128 -0.83 8.39 7.08
CA SER A 128 0.04 7.24 7.32
C SER A 128 1.54 7.55 7.12
N LYS A 129 1.87 8.53 6.27
CA LYS A 129 3.25 8.98 6.05
C LYS A 129 3.82 9.77 7.21
N ARG A 130 3.01 10.31 8.13
CA ARG A 130 3.52 10.90 9.39
C ARG A 130 4.34 9.91 10.21
N ASP A 131 4.08 8.61 10.06
CA ASP A 131 4.83 7.53 10.70
C ASP A 131 4.78 7.56 12.24
N THR A 132 3.63 7.99 12.77
CA THR A 132 3.32 8.07 14.21
C THR A 132 2.03 7.32 14.52
N ALA A 133 1.84 6.92 15.78
CA ALA A 133 0.59 6.27 16.22
C ALA A 133 -0.66 7.10 15.90
N ARG A 134 -0.58 8.42 16.08
CA ARG A 134 -1.66 9.36 15.71
C ARG A 134 -1.90 9.38 14.19
N GLY A 135 -0.85 9.48 13.38
CA GLY A 135 -0.97 9.46 11.92
C GLY A 135 -1.64 8.18 11.39
N TYR A 136 -1.33 7.03 12.00
CA TYR A 136 -1.99 5.77 11.67
C TYR A 136 -3.46 5.72 12.10
N ALA A 137 -3.80 6.24 13.29
CA ALA A 137 -5.19 6.35 13.72
C ALA A 137 -6.03 7.25 12.80
N ASP A 138 -5.47 8.40 12.40
CA ASP A 138 -6.08 9.33 11.45
C ASP A 138 -6.30 8.65 10.08
N ALA A 139 -5.30 7.90 9.57
CA ALA A 139 -5.41 7.15 8.33
C ALA A 139 -6.54 6.10 8.39
N TRP A 140 -6.64 5.35 9.49
CA TRP A 140 -7.72 4.36 9.69
C TRP A 140 -9.11 5.01 9.78
N GLN A 141 -9.21 6.22 10.32
CA GLN A 141 -10.46 6.97 10.29
C GLN A 141 -10.86 7.34 8.86
N LEU A 142 -9.93 7.83 8.06
CA LEU A 142 -10.17 8.17 6.65
C LEU A 142 -10.55 6.95 5.80
N HIS A 143 -9.95 5.77 6.06
CA HIS A 143 -10.37 4.53 5.41
C HIS A 143 -11.78 4.07 5.81
N ARG A 144 -12.20 4.32 7.05
CA ARG A 144 -13.60 4.06 7.45
C ARG A 144 -14.55 5.01 6.74
N GLU A 145 -14.20 6.28 6.66
CA GLU A 145 -15.00 7.30 5.98
C GLU A 145 -15.14 7.00 4.48
N SER A 146 -14.06 6.61 3.81
CA SER A 146 -14.09 6.31 2.38
C SER A 146 -15.01 5.13 2.05
N ARG A 147 -15.09 4.12 2.92
CA ARG A 147 -16.05 3.01 2.77
C ARG A 147 -17.50 3.47 2.87
N ILE A 148 -17.80 4.32 3.84
CA ILE A 148 -19.16 4.87 4.01
C ILE A 148 -19.53 5.69 2.76
N LYS A 149 -18.62 6.57 2.32
CA LYS A 149 -18.84 7.38 1.12
C LYS A 149 -18.99 6.56 -0.16
N TYR A 150 -18.20 5.50 -0.32
CA TYR A 150 -18.34 4.59 -1.46
C TYR A 150 -19.74 3.99 -1.53
N VAL A 151 -20.24 3.44 -0.42
CA VAL A 151 -21.58 2.84 -0.35
C VAL A 151 -22.65 3.89 -0.65
N LEU A 152 -22.55 5.07 -0.04
CA LEU A 152 -23.47 6.18 -0.31
C LEU A 152 -23.46 6.59 -1.78
N PHE A 153 -22.29 6.64 -2.43
CA PHE A 153 -22.22 7.00 -3.85
C PHE A 153 -22.86 5.90 -4.69
N GLU A 154 -22.53 4.63 -4.43
CA GLU A 154 -23.10 3.48 -5.14
C GLU A 154 -24.63 3.42 -5.03
N GLU A 155 -25.19 3.69 -3.85
CA GLU A 155 -26.65 3.73 -3.62
C GLU A 155 -27.36 4.91 -4.31
N ASN A 156 -26.66 6.03 -4.49
CA ASN A 156 -27.22 7.24 -5.12
C ASN A 156 -26.93 7.35 -6.63
N LEU A 157 -26.10 6.46 -7.19
CA LEU A 157 -25.92 6.40 -8.63
C LEU A 157 -27.24 6.02 -9.32
N VAL A 158 -27.66 6.84 -10.28
CA VAL A 158 -28.82 6.53 -11.12
C VAL A 158 -28.52 5.24 -11.89
N ALA A 159 -29.40 4.24 -11.75
CA ALA A 159 -29.18 2.84 -12.14
C ALA A 159 -28.80 2.59 -13.62
N GLU A 160 -28.84 3.60 -14.49
CA GLU A 160 -28.61 3.48 -15.93
C GLU A 160 -27.21 3.92 -16.39
N ASP A 161 -26.37 4.52 -15.53
CA ASP A 161 -25.09 5.11 -15.96
C ASP A 161 -23.85 4.25 -15.61
N ALA A 162 -23.59 3.26 -16.47
CA ALA A 162 -22.49 2.30 -16.30
C ALA A 162 -21.09 2.94 -16.22
N ALA A 163 -20.91 4.15 -16.78
CA ALA A 163 -19.65 4.87 -16.75
C ALA A 163 -19.28 5.31 -15.32
N TYR A 164 -20.25 5.85 -14.57
CA TYR A 164 -20.03 6.28 -13.19
C TYR A 164 -19.76 5.11 -12.25
N LEU A 165 -20.50 4.01 -12.41
CA LEU A 165 -20.23 2.79 -11.63
C LEU A 165 -18.82 2.25 -11.89
N THR A 166 -18.37 2.29 -13.15
CA THR A 166 -17.01 1.89 -13.52
C THR A 166 -15.98 2.80 -12.84
N ALA A 167 -16.11 4.12 -12.97
CA ALA A 167 -15.19 5.08 -12.34
C ALA A 167 -15.19 4.99 -10.80
N LEU A 168 -16.35 4.73 -10.19
CA LEU A 168 -16.47 4.50 -8.74
C LEU A 168 -15.74 3.23 -8.32
N ARG A 169 -15.86 2.13 -9.07
CA ARG A 169 -15.11 0.87 -8.84
C ARG A 169 -13.61 1.05 -9.04
N GLU A 170 -13.18 1.76 -10.07
CA GLU A 170 -11.76 2.07 -10.28
C GLU A 170 -11.19 2.94 -9.15
N THR A 171 -11.99 3.83 -8.58
CA THR A 171 -11.60 4.62 -7.40
C THR A 171 -11.56 3.77 -6.13
N GLN A 172 -12.52 2.86 -5.95
CA GLN A 172 -12.54 1.88 -4.85
C GLN A 172 -11.31 0.98 -4.86
N LEU A 173 -10.86 0.52 -6.04
CA LEU A 173 -9.62 -0.24 -6.18
C LEU A 173 -8.44 0.49 -5.55
N GLN A 174 -8.33 1.80 -5.80
CA GLN A 174 -7.27 2.64 -5.23
C GLN A 174 -7.41 2.82 -3.70
N LEU A 175 -8.64 2.91 -3.19
CA LEU A 175 -8.94 3.00 -1.77
C LEU A 175 -8.56 1.72 -1.02
N LEU A 176 -8.96 0.55 -1.53
CA LEU A 176 -8.63 -0.76 -0.95
C LEU A 176 -7.11 -0.98 -0.92
N LEU A 177 -6.41 -0.56 -1.98
CA LEU A 177 -4.95 -0.61 -2.05
C LEU A 177 -4.29 0.25 -0.96
N ALA A 178 -4.81 1.47 -0.73
CA ALA A 178 -4.29 2.36 0.30
C ALA A 178 -4.53 1.82 1.71
N GLU A 179 -5.68 1.19 1.96
CA GLU A 179 -5.99 0.54 3.24
C GLU A 179 -5.02 -0.63 3.52
N THR A 180 -4.81 -1.48 2.51
CA THR A 180 -3.83 -2.59 2.59
C THR A 180 -2.42 -2.07 2.85
N GLY A 181 -2.00 -1.04 2.12
CA GLY A 181 -0.71 -0.39 2.33
C GLY A 181 -0.54 0.22 3.72
N THR A 182 -1.62 0.77 4.29
CA THR A 182 -1.62 1.32 5.66
C THR A 182 -1.40 0.21 6.69
N ALA A 183 -2.09 -0.93 6.56
CA ALA A 183 -1.91 -2.07 7.44
C ALA A 183 -0.45 -2.59 7.43
N CYS A 184 0.13 -2.76 6.24
CA CYS A 184 1.55 -3.12 6.11
C CYS A 184 2.44 -2.07 6.80
N ARG A 185 2.27 -0.79 6.48
CA ARG A 185 3.12 0.28 7.00
C ARG A 185 3.11 0.37 8.53
N VAL A 186 1.93 0.23 9.16
CA VAL A 186 1.78 0.17 10.64
C VAL A 186 2.61 -0.96 11.22
N ALA A 187 2.42 -2.18 10.71
CA ALA A 187 3.15 -3.35 11.18
C ALA A 187 4.66 -3.16 11.03
N GLU A 188 5.09 -2.67 9.88
CA GLU A 188 6.51 -2.52 9.55
C GLU A 188 7.20 -1.49 10.43
N ARG A 189 6.56 -0.35 10.69
CA ARG A 189 7.12 0.67 11.59
C ARG A 189 7.26 0.13 13.00
N LEU A 190 6.24 -0.58 13.49
CA LEU A 190 6.24 -1.18 14.83
C LEU A 190 7.34 -2.24 14.96
N LEU A 191 7.42 -3.17 14.00
CA LEU A 191 8.40 -4.26 14.02
C LEU A 191 9.82 -3.73 13.84
N THR A 192 10.03 -2.75 12.96
CA THR A 192 11.37 -2.23 12.62
C THR A 192 11.93 -1.35 13.72
N GLY A 193 11.13 -0.41 14.24
CA GLY A 193 11.58 0.59 15.20
C GLY A 193 11.34 0.23 16.67
N TRP A 194 11.05 -1.05 16.97
CA TRP A 194 10.72 -1.48 18.33
C TRP A 194 11.82 -1.15 19.32
N ALA A 195 13.07 -1.49 19.00
CA ALA A 195 14.21 -1.25 19.87
C ALA A 195 14.42 0.26 20.13
N GLU A 196 14.32 1.09 19.09
CA GLU A 196 14.39 2.54 19.19
C GLU A 196 13.28 3.11 20.10
N ASP A 197 12.06 2.59 19.96
CA ASP A 197 10.91 3.06 20.73
C ASP A 197 10.98 2.60 22.20
N VAL A 198 11.60 1.44 22.49
CA VAL A 198 11.90 0.98 23.85
C VAL A 198 12.99 1.83 24.49
N GLU A 199 14.09 2.11 23.77
CA GLU A 199 15.22 2.91 24.27
C GLU A 199 14.80 4.35 24.61
N SER A 200 13.89 4.92 23.83
CA SER A 200 13.34 6.26 24.05
C SER A 200 12.23 6.32 25.11
N GLY A 201 11.82 5.17 25.66
CA GLY A 201 10.73 5.07 26.64
C GLY A 201 9.32 5.27 26.06
N LEU A 202 9.18 5.33 24.72
CA LEU A 202 7.88 5.39 24.05
C LEU A 202 7.09 4.08 24.17
N ARG A 203 7.79 2.95 24.37
CA ARG A 203 7.17 1.62 24.57
C ARG A 203 7.86 0.83 25.66
N SER A 204 7.13 -0.11 26.26
CA SER A 204 7.68 -1.10 27.17
C SER A 204 7.87 -2.45 26.47
N PRO A 205 8.98 -3.17 26.71
CA PRO A 205 9.15 -4.57 26.25
C PRO A 205 8.02 -5.50 26.69
N ARG A 206 7.32 -5.18 27.79
CA ARG A 206 6.18 -5.97 28.28
C ARG A 206 4.95 -5.89 27.37
N GLU A 207 4.92 -4.94 26.44
CA GLU A 207 3.77 -4.69 25.57
C GLU A 207 3.86 -5.42 24.22
N GLU A 208 4.94 -6.18 23.94
CA GLU A 208 5.15 -6.89 22.67
C GLU A 208 3.94 -7.73 22.27
N THR A 209 3.41 -8.50 23.20
CA THR A 209 2.21 -9.32 23.00
C THR A 209 1.01 -8.50 22.55
N ARG A 210 0.74 -7.37 23.20
CA ARG A 210 -0.41 -6.52 22.87
C ARG A 210 -0.25 -5.94 21.46
N TRP A 211 0.93 -5.40 21.16
CA TRP A 211 1.19 -4.81 19.85
C TRP A 211 1.17 -5.84 18.72
N LEU A 212 1.63 -7.07 18.95
CA LEU A 212 1.51 -8.14 17.97
C LEU A 212 0.04 -8.55 17.71
N GLN A 213 -0.84 -8.49 18.72
CA GLN A 213 -2.28 -8.70 18.51
C GLN A 213 -2.89 -7.58 17.65
N ASP A 214 -2.50 -6.32 17.89
CA ASP A 214 -2.94 -5.19 17.08
C ASP A 214 -2.44 -5.32 15.62
N ILE A 215 -1.17 -5.68 15.44
CA ILE A 215 -0.58 -5.98 14.12
C ILE A 215 -1.36 -7.09 13.42
N PHE A 216 -1.69 -8.17 14.13
CA PHE A 216 -2.47 -9.26 13.54
C PHE A 216 -3.84 -8.80 13.04
N ARG A 217 -4.58 -8.03 13.85
CA ARG A 217 -5.89 -7.50 13.47
C ARG A 217 -5.79 -6.62 12.23
N ASP A 218 -4.86 -5.68 12.25
CA ASP A 218 -4.69 -4.68 11.20
C ASP A 218 -4.24 -5.35 9.88
N LEU A 219 -3.28 -6.27 9.94
CA LEU A 219 -2.84 -7.04 8.77
C LEU A 219 -3.89 -8.03 8.26
N THR A 220 -4.68 -8.65 9.14
CA THR A 220 -5.79 -9.54 8.71
C THR A 220 -6.81 -8.75 7.91
N THR A 221 -7.15 -7.55 8.38
CA THR A 221 -8.01 -6.60 7.67
C THR A 221 -7.36 -6.18 6.35
N GLY A 222 -6.11 -5.76 6.37
CA GLY A 222 -5.37 -5.37 5.17
C GLY A 222 -5.30 -6.47 4.11
N ALA A 223 -4.94 -7.71 4.50
CA ALA A 223 -4.87 -8.84 3.58
C ALA A 223 -6.24 -9.23 3.00
N ALA A 224 -7.34 -9.04 3.76
CA ALA A 224 -8.69 -9.21 3.23
C ALA A 224 -9.02 -8.13 2.18
N ARG A 225 -8.75 -6.86 2.48
CA ARG A 225 -8.94 -5.73 1.55
C ARG A 225 -8.09 -5.84 0.29
N GLY A 226 -6.88 -6.35 0.40
CA GLY A 226 -6.01 -6.62 -0.73
C GLY A 226 -6.56 -7.74 -1.64
N GLY A 227 -7.15 -8.78 -1.04
CA GLY A 227 -7.90 -9.80 -1.78
C GLY A 227 -9.13 -9.22 -2.50
N GLU A 228 -9.92 -8.41 -1.80
CA GLU A 228 -11.07 -7.70 -2.40
C GLU A 228 -10.64 -6.79 -3.57
N ALA A 229 -9.46 -6.17 -3.47
CA ALA A 229 -8.88 -5.36 -4.54
C ALA A 229 -8.55 -6.21 -5.77
N LEU A 230 -7.95 -7.39 -5.61
CA LEU A 230 -7.69 -8.32 -6.71
C LEU A 230 -8.99 -8.77 -7.39
N ASP A 231 -10.01 -9.13 -6.62
CA ASP A 231 -11.32 -9.51 -7.16
C ASP A 231 -11.99 -8.33 -7.88
N LEU A 232 -11.79 -7.11 -7.40
CA LEU A 232 -12.32 -5.91 -8.02
C LEU A 232 -11.64 -5.60 -9.36
N VAL A 233 -10.31 -5.83 -9.48
CA VAL A 233 -9.62 -5.72 -10.78
C VAL A 233 -10.27 -6.68 -11.79
N ALA A 234 -10.50 -7.94 -11.41
CA ALA A 234 -11.14 -8.92 -12.28
C ALA A 234 -12.56 -8.51 -12.71
N ARG A 235 -13.34 -7.91 -11.80
CA ARG A 235 -14.67 -7.36 -12.14
C ARG A 235 -14.58 -6.18 -13.12
N ILE A 236 -13.65 -5.25 -12.91
CA ILE A 236 -13.45 -4.10 -13.81
C ILE A 236 -13.03 -4.58 -15.20
N GLU A 237 -12.10 -5.54 -15.27
CA GLU A 237 -11.66 -6.16 -16.52
C GLU A 237 -12.82 -6.83 -17.27
N ALA A 238 -13.68 -7.57 -16.56
CA ALA A 238 -14.83 -8.24 -17.17
C ALA A 238 -15.91 -7.27 -17.69
N MET A 239 -16.03 -6.05 -17.14
CA MET A 239 -17.04 -5.08 -17.55
C MET A 239 -16.67 -4.29 -18.81
N GLY A 240 -15.39 -4.04 -19.04
CA GLY A 240 -14.96 -3.13 -20.11
C GLY A 240 -13.46 -3.10 -20.34
N GLY A 241 -12.75 -4.16 -19.94
CA GLY A 241 -11.29 -4.28 -20.07
C GLY A 241 -10.50 -3.37 -19.15
N LEU A 242 -9.17 -3.46 -19.25
CA LEU A 242 -8.21 -2.57 -18.61
C LEU A 242 -7.54 -1.69 -19.67
N VAL A 243 -7.08 -0.49 -19.29
CA VAL A 243 -6.54 0.48 -20.25
C VAL A 243 -5.01 0.58 -20.22
N GLU A 244 -4.38 1.00 -21.30
CA GLU A 244 -2.91 1.17 -21.33
C GLU A 244 -2.45 2.46 -20.64
N SER A 245 -3.32 3.48 -20.64
CA SER A 245 -3.09 4.77 -20.03
C SER A 245 -4.37 5.25 -19.33
N VAL A 246 -4.21 5.94 -18.21
CA VAL A 246 -5.36 6.60 -17.56
C VAL A 246 -5.71 7.85 -18.35
N GLY A 247 -7.01 8.07 -18.51
CA GLY A 247 -7.60 9.24 -19.18
C GLY A 247 -8.88 9.69 -18.48
N ALA A 248 -9.67 10.51 -19.17
CA ALA A 248 -10.92 11.06 -18.63
C ALA A 248 -11.88 9.97 -18.17
N ASP A 249 -11.96 8.88 -18.93
CA ASP A 249 -13.01 7.88 -18.70
C ASP A 249 -12.55 6.71 -17.86
N ARG A 250 -11.27 6.34 -17.93
CA ARG A 250 -10.72 5.12 -17.32
C ARG A 250 -9.43 5.35 -16.53
N MET A 251 -9.27 4.63 -15.43
CA MET A 251 -8.12 4.65 -14.52
C MET A 251 -7.47 3.29 -14.28
N ALA A 252 -8.20 2.17 -14.45
CA ALA A 252 -7.64 0.85 -14.18
C ALA A 252 -6.72 0.40 -15.33
N LEU A 253 -5.41 0.51 -15.08
CA LEU A 253 -4.39 0.14 -16.07
C LEU A 253 -4.37 -1.38 -16.33
N ALA A 254 -3.84 -1.80 -17.48
CA ALA A 254 -3.58 -3.20 -17.81
C ALA A 254 -2.69 -3.92 -16.77
N THR A 255 -1.93 -3.14 -15.98
CA THR A 255 -1.09 -3.62 -14.88
C THR A 255 -1.78 -3.61 -13.52
N ALA A 256 -3.11 -3.40 -13.46
CA ALA A 256 -3.87 -3.18 -12.22
C ALA A 256 -3.77 -4.31 -11.19
N TYR A 257 -3.49 -5.55 -11.60
CA TYR A 257 -3.27 -6.67 -10.67
C TYR A 257 -1.99 -6.56 -9.85
N ARG A 258 -0.95 -5.88 -10.37
CA ARG A 258 0.41 -5.93 -9.78
C ARG A 258 0.47 -5.33 -8.38
N ASN A 259 0.00 -4.10 -8.20
CA ASN A 259 0.07 -3.42 -6.90
C ASN A 259 -0.79 -4.09 -5.81
N PRO A 260 -2.07 -4.44 -6.06
CA PRO A 260 -2.86 -5.26 -5.15
C PRO A 260 -2.18 -6.58 -4.81
N GLY A 261 -1.62 -7.29 -5.80
CA GLY A 261 -0.89 -8.54 -5.59
C GLY A 261 0.31 -8.35 -4.65
N ILE A 262 1.14 -7.33 -4.90
CA ILE A 262 2.31 -7.01 -4.07
C ILE A 262 1.90 -6.70 -2.63
N MET A 263 0.94 -5.80 -2.42
CA MET A 263 0.53 -5.37 -1.08
C MET A 263 -0.13 -6.51 -0.30
N THR A 264 -0.95 -7.34 -0.97
CA THR A 264 -1.60 -8.50 -0.35
C THR A 264 -0.58 -9.57 0.05
N ALA A 265 0.33 -9.91 -0.87
CA ALA A 265 1.41 -10.86 -0.59
C ALA A 265 2.28 -10.39 0.59
N ARG A 266 2.61 -9.09 0.63
CA ARG A 266 3.36 -8.47 1.73
C ARG A 266 2.64 -8.58 3.07
N ALA A 267 1.34 -8.26 3.12
CA ALA A 267 0.54 -8.37 4.34
C ALA A 267 0.47 -9.81 4.85
N LEU A 268 0.28 -10.78 3.94
CA LEU A 268 0.20 -12.20 4.27
C LEU A 268 1.53 -12.74 4.83
N LEU A 269 2.66 -12.34 4.26
CA LEU A 269 3.97 -12.75 4.77
C LEU A 269 4.27 -12.18 6.16
N LEU A 270 3.84 -10.94 6.44
CA LEU A 270 3.94 -10.36 7.79
C LEU A 270 3.03 -11.06 8.81
N LEU A 271 1.87 -11.58 8.38
CA LEU A 271 0.94 -12.31 9.24
C LEU A 271 1.46 -13.69 9.69
N LEU A 272 2.22 -14.37 8.83
CA LEU A 272 2.63 -15.76 9.04
C LEU A 272 3.35 -15.97 10.39
N PRO A 273 4.41 -15.21 10.74
CA PRO A 273 5.04 -15.34 12.06
C PRO A 273 4.05 -15.02 13.19
N VAL A 274 3.28 -13.95 13.07
CA VAL A 274 2.36 -13.49 14.13
C VAL A 274 1.32 -14.57 14.50
N SER A 275 0.96 -15.46 13.58
CA SER A 275 0.05 -16.58 13.84
C SER A 275 0.54 -17.54 14.93
N PHE A 276 1.84 -17.79 15.07
CA PHE A 276 2.39 -18.66 16.13
C PHE A 276 2.21 -18.06 17.51
N MET A 277 2.41 -16.75 17.63
CA MET A 277 2.18 -16.04 18.88
C MET A 277 0.73 -16.22 19.34
N LEU A 278 -0.24 -16.09 18.41
CA LEU A 278 -1.67 -16.27 18.74
C LEU A 278 -2.01 -17.71 19.11
N GLU A 279 -1.38 -18.69 18.46
CA GLU A 279 -1.50 -20.11 18.82
C GLU A 279 -1.03 -20.35 20.25
N ARG A 280 0.14 -19.83 20.64
CA ARG A 280 0.64 -19.95 22.03
C ARG A 280 -0.26 -19.28 23.05
N GLN A 281 -0.96 -18.21 22.65
CA GLN A 281 -1.98 -17.57 23.47
C GLN A 281 -3.30 -18.31 23.51
N LYS A 282 -3.37 -19.51 22.92
CA LYS A 282 -4.57 -20.35 22.85
C LYS A 282 -5.75 -19.62 22.20
N ARG A 283 -5.46 -18.67 21.30
CA ARG A 283 -6.49 -18.07 20.46
C ARG A 283 -6.95 -19.11 19.43
N VAL A 284 -8.19 -19.01 18.99
CA VAL A 284 -8.73 -19.86 17.92
C VAL A 284 -8.42 -19.17 16.58
N PRO A 285 -7.99 -19.91 15.54
CA PRO A 285 -7.83 -19.33 14.21
C PRO A 285 -9.16 -18.80 13.68
N SER A 286 -9.11 -17.69 12.94
CA SER A 286 -10.27 -17.13 12.24
C SER A 286 -10.51 -17.83 10.90
N GLY A 287 -11.59 -17.50 10.18
CA GLY A 287 -11.83 -17.98 8.81
C GLY A 287 -12.34 -19.42 8.70
N GLY A 288 -12.85 -20.01 9.79
CA GLY A 288 -13.44 -21.35 9.78
C GLY A 288 -12.43 -22.50 9.83
N HIS A 289 -11.15 -22.22 10.08
CA HIS A 289 -10.12 -23.25 10.24
C HIS A 289 -10.24 -23.96 11.61
N ALA A 290 -9.98 -25.27 11.65
CA ALA A 290 -10.02 -26.04 12.89
C ALA A 290 -8.70 -25.88 13.69
N THR A 291 -7.58 -25.66 12.99
CA THR A 291 -6.26 -25.55 13.59
C THR A 291 -5.45 -24.37 13.03
N TRP A 292 -4.46 -23.91 13.79
CA TRP A 292 -3.54 -22.87 13.31
C TRP A 292 -2.63 -23.35 12.17
N ALA A 293 -2.33 -24.65 12.12
CA ALA A 293 -1.61 -25.25 11.00
C ALA A 293 -2.39 -25.11 9.69
N GLU A 294 -3.69 -25.41 9.70
CA GLU A 294 -4.58 -25.18 8.55
C GLU A 294 -4.65 -23.70 8.17
N ALA A 295 -4.80 -22.81 9.16
CA ALA A 295 -4.85 -21.37 8.91
C ALA A 295 -3.55 -20.84 8.27
N ARG A 296 -2.37 -21.31 8.72
CA ARG A 296 -1.07 -20.95 8.13
C ARG A 296 -0.94 -21.44 6.70
N ASN A 297 -1.35 -22.68 6.41
CA ASN A 297 -1.36 -23.20 5.05
C ASN A 297 -2.27 -22.36 4.14
N ALA A 298 -3.46 -21.98 4.62
CA ALA A 298 -4.37 -21.11 3.88
C ALA A 298 -3.78 -19.71 3.65
N LEU A 299 -3.10 -19.12 4.63
CA LEU A 299 -2.39 -17.84 4.47
C LEU A 299 -1.27 -17.95 3.42
N PHE A 300 -0.51 -19.05 3.41
CA PHE A 300 0.57 -19.26 2.45
C PHE A 300 0.02 -19.50 1.02
N GLU A 301 -1.09 -20.21 0.86
CA GLU A 301 -1.77 -20.36 -0.43
C GLU A 301 -2.30 -19.03 -0.97
N ARG A 302 -2.90 -18.20 -0.10
CA ARG A 302 -3.29 -16.83 -0.47
C ARG A 302 -2.09 -15.99 -0.88
N PHE A 303 -0.94 -16.18 -0.23
CA PHE A 303 0.31 -15.52 -0.62
C PHE A 303 0.71 -15.95 -2.04
N ARG A 304 0.73 -17.25 -2.32
CA ARG A 304 1.04 -17.80 -3.66
C ARG A 304 0.09 -17.29 -4.74
N ALA A 305 -1.20 -17.16 -4.44
CA ALA A 305 -2.19 -16.60 -5.36
C ALA A 305 -1.92 -15.11 -5.64
N SER A 306 -1.68 -14.33 -4.59
CA SER A 306 -1.37 -12.89 -4.70
C SER A 306 -0.06 -12.65 -5.45
N TYR A 307 0.97 -13.47 -5.19
CA TYR A 307 2.25 -13.43 -5.88
C TYR A 307 2.09 -13.73 -7.38
N ARG A 308 1.29 -14.75 -7.75
CA ARG A 308 0.99 -15.05 -9.16
C ARG A 308 0.26 -13.90 -9.88
N ALA A 309 -0.57 -13.14 -9.18
CA ALA A 309 -1.20 -11.94 -9.74
C ALA A 309 -0.17 -10.85 -10.10
N VAL A 310 0.96 -10.77 -9.37
CA VAL A 310 2.06 -9.85 -9.70
C VAL A 310 2.77 -10.26 -10.98
N GLU A 311 3.00 -11.57 -11.14
CA GLU A 311 3.68 -12.15 -12.31
C GLU A 311 2.76 -12.39 -13.51
N SER A 312 1.51 -11.94 -13.46
CA SER A 312 0.59 -12.14 -14.57
C SER A 312 1.10 -11.43 -15.83
N ASP A 313 1.08 -12.16 -16.94
CA ASP A 313 1.49 -11.62 -18.24
C ASP A 313 0.54 -10.49 -18.64
N VAL A 314 1.11 -9.32 -18.92
CA VAL A 314 0.34 -8.16 -19.38
C VAL A 314 0.86 -7.83 -20.77
N ARG A 315 -0.01 -7.91 -21.79
CA ARG A 315 0.33 -7.58 -23.18
C ARG A 315 -0.20 -6.21 -23.56
N ARG A 316 0.58 -5.50 -24.38
CA ARG A 316 0.16 -4.28 -25.08
C ARG A 316 -0.70 -4.62 -26.29
N GLY A 317 -1.39 -3.62 -26.82
CA GLY A 317 -2.17 -3.72 -28.06
C GLY A 317 -1.32 -4.12 -29.27
N ASP A 318 -0.02 -3.84 -29.26
CA ASP A 318 0.96 -4.27 -30.28
C ASP A 318 1.50 -5.70 -30.07
N GLY A 319 1.03 -6.41 -29.05
CA GLY A 319 1.44 -7.78 -28.72
C GLY A 319 2.72 -7.89 -27.89
N THR A 320 3.43 -6.79 -27.62
CA THR A 320 4.60 -6.80 -26.73
C THR A 320 4.20 -6.93 -25.26
N THR A 321 5.14 -7.37 -24.41
CA THR A 321 4.88 -7.53 -22.97
C THR A 321 5.13 -6.22 -22.24
N TRP A 322 4.22 -5.84 -21.35
CA TRP A 322 4.46 -4.78 -20.37
C TRP A 322 5.52 -5.23 -19.37
N GLU A 323 6.71 -4.63 -19.45
CA GLU A 323 7.76 -4.87 -18.47
C GLU A 323 7.30 -4.50 -17.05
N LEU A 324 7.91 -5.15 -16.05
CA LEU A 324 7.73 -4.73 -14.66
C LEU A 324 8.45 -3.41 -14.43
N LEU A 325 7.78 -2.49 -13.74
CA LEU A 325 8.45 -1.31 -13.21
C LEU A 325 9.58 -1.75 -12.24
N PRO A 326 10.70 -1.01 -12.17
CA PRO A 326 11.81 -1.37 -11.27
C PRO A 326 11.39 -1.61 -9.82
N ASP A 327 10.46 -0.80 -9.29
CA ASP A 327 9.91 -0.98 -7.95
C ASP A 327 9.11 -2.28 -7.78
N HIS A 328 8.40 -2.71 -8.82
CA HIS A 328 7.68 -3.98 -8.81
C HIS A 328 8.64 -5.16 -8.91
N ALA A 329 9.66 -5.07 -9.77
CA ALA A 329 10.71 -6.08 -9.87
C ALA A 329 11.43 -6.27 -8.53
N ARG A 330 11.80 -5.17 -7.86
CA ARG A 330 12.30 -5.18 -6.49
C ARG A 330 11.34 -5.88 -5.52
N SER A 331 10.05 -5.53 -5.56
CA SER A 331 9.04 -6.11 -4.68
C SER A 331 8.90 -7.63 -4.87
N VAL A 332 8.97 -8.12 -6.11
CA VAL A 332 8.96 -9.56 -6.41
C VAL A 332 10.11 -10.27 -5.70
N VAL A 333 11.34 -9.76 -5.85
CA VAL A 333 12.53 -10.37 -5.21
C VAL A 333 12.41 -10.33 -3.68
N GLN A 334 11.91 -9.23 -3.12
CA GLN A 334 11.67 -9.10 -1.66
C GLN A 334 10.63 -10.09 -1.15
N LEU A 335 9.52 -10.29 -1.88
CA LEU A 335 8.49 -11.26 -1.52
C LEU A 335 9.03 -12.69 -1.56
N ARG A 336 9.81 -13.05 -2.58
CA ARG A 336 10.49 -14.36 -2.67
C ARG A 336 11.46 -14.57 -1.52
N LEU A 337 12.32 -13.59 -1.22
CA LEU A 337 13.27 -13.68 -0.13
C LEU A 337 12.56 -13.84 1.21
N THR A 338 11.51 -13.05 1.44
CA THR A 338 10.70 -13.15 2.66
C THR A 338 10.05 -14.53 2.78
N ALA A 339 9.49 -15.07 1.70
CA ALA A 339 8.96 -16.42 1.68
C ALA A 339 10.04 -17.48 1.94
N ALA A 340 11.24 -17.34 1.37
CA ALA A 340 12.36 -18.26 1.61
C ALA A 340 12.86 -18.24 3.06
N LEU A 341 12.85 -17.06 3.69
CA LEU A 341 13.24 -16.92 5.09
C LEU A 341 12.18 -17.47 6.06
N LEU A 342 10.89 -17.40 5.71
CA LEU A 342 9.80 -17.89 6.55
C LEU A 342 9.50 -19.37 6.34
N ALA A 343 9.43 -19.81 5.10
CA ALA A 343 9.05 -21.17 4.68
C ALA A 343 10.18 -21.81 3.85
N PRO A 344 11.35 -22.09 4.47
CA PRO A 344 12.50 -22.63 3.76
C PRO A 344 12.15 -23.98 3.11
N GLY A 345 12.69 -24.20 1.91
CA GLY A 345 12.44 -25.41 1.12
C GLY A 345 11.08 -25.46 0.44
N SER A 346 10.23 -24.44 0.59
CA SER A 346 9.01 -24.33 -0.20
C SER A 346 9.33 -24.04 -1.68
N THR A 347 8.43 -24.45 -2.58
CA THR A 347 8.55 -24.13 -4.00
C THR A 347 7.70 -22.91 -4.35
N LEU A 348 8.28 -21.99 -5.12
CA LEU A 348 7.62 -20.81 -5.66
C LEU A 348 8.13 -20.55 -7.08
N PRO A 349 7.54 -21.17 -8.12
CA PRO A 349 8.00 -20.95 -9.49
C PRO A 349 7.83 -19.50 -9.93
N SER A 350 8.76 -18.96 -10.72
CA SER A 350 8.63 -17.63 -11.33
C SER A 350 8.40 -17.72 -12.84
N ARG A 351 7.52 -16.87 -13.37
CA ARG A 351 7.37 -16.65 -14.81
C ARG A 351 8.22 -15.50 -15.34
N LEU A 352 8.95 -14.82 -14.45
CA LEU A 352 9.70 -13.62 -14.76
C LEU A 352 11.18 -13.97 -14.95
N SER A 353 11.82 -13.31 -15.92
CA SER A 353 13.21 -13.58 -16.30
C SER A 353 14.13 -12.36 -16.20
N PHE A 354 13.72 -11.32 -15.45
CA PHE A 354 14.51 -10.08 -15.33
C PHE A 354 15.76 -10.24 -14.43
N ALA A 355 15.84 -11.32 -13.65
CA ALA A 355 16.97 -11.61 -12.76
C ALA A 355 17.18 -13.12 -12.63
N GLN A 356 18.44 -13.58 -12.67
CA GLN A 356 18.80 -15.00 -12.60
C GLN A 356 18.34 -15.67 -11.29
N CYS A 357 18.29 -14.92 -10.18
CA CYS A 357 17.80 -15.45 -8.90
C CYS A 357 16.32 -15.88 -8.92
N LEU A 358 15.56 -15.53 -9.96
CA LEU A 358 14.18 -15.96 -10.16
C LEU A 358 14.06 -17.36 -10.77
N GLU A 359 15.12 -17.86 -11.41
CA GLU A 359 15.17 -19.22 -12.00
C GLU A 359 15.22 -20.32 -10.92
N ILE A 360 15.50 -19.94 -9.67
CA ILE A 360 15.56 -20.85 -8.53
C ILE A 360 14.15 -20.99 -7.92
N ASP A 361 13.44 -22.03 -8.33
CA ASP A 361 12.07 -22.32 -7.86
C ASP A 361 12.01 -22.79 -6.41
N HIS A 362 13.01 -23.54 -5.96
CA HIS A 362 13.08 -24.08 -4.61
C HIS A 362 13.72 -23.06 -3.66
N LEU A 363 12.96 -22.61 -2.66
CA LEU A 363 13.36 -21.54 -1.75
C LEU A 363 14.27 -22.05 -0.60
N GLY A 364 15.40 -22.66 -0.96
CA GLY A 364 16.46 -23.11 -0.04
C GLY A 364 17.56 -22.06 0.16
N ASP A 365 18.69 -22.47 0.74
CA ASP A 365 19.83 -21.58 1.04
C ASP A 365 20.43 -20.93 -0.21
N GLU A 366 20.47 -21.65 -1.34
CA GLU A 366 20.90 -21.12 -2.63
C GLU A 366 20.02 -19.95 -3.08
N ALA A 367 18.69 -20.10 -2.98
CA ALA A 367 17.75 -19.04 -3.30
C ALA A 367 17.92 -17.85 -2.35
N VAL A 368 18.08 -18.09 -1.05
CA VAL A 368 18.30 -17.03 -0.05
C VAL A 368 19.56 -16.22 -0.40
N GLU A 369 20.67 -16.88 -0.73
CA GLU A 369 21.92 -16.22 -1.08
C GLU A 369 21.79 -15.40 -2.38
N ALA A 370 21.19 -15.98 -3.42
CA ALA A 370 21.01 -15.33 -4.72
C ALA A 370 20.07 -14.11 -4.64
N LEU A 371 18.93 -14.26 -3.95
CA LEU A 371 17.96 -13.18 -3.75
C LEU A 371 18.55 -12.06 -2.87
N SER A 372 19.29 -12.41 -1.82
CA SER A 372 19.94 -11.43 -0.94
C SER A 372 21.04 -10.66 -1.68
N SER A 373 21.86 -11.35 -2.48
CA SER A 373 22.90 -10.75 -3.31
C SER A 373 22.32 -9.74 -4.29
N TRP A 374 21.26 -10.12 -5.01
CA TRP A 374 20.60 -9.24 -5.96
C TRP A 374 20.05 -7.97 -5.28
N LEU A 375 19.49 -8.09 -4.08
CA LEU A 375 18.97 -6.95 -3.30
C LEU A 375 20.10 -6.09 -2.69
N ALA A 376 21.29 -6.64 -2.47
CA ALA A 376 22.43 -5.91 -1.94
C ALA A 376 23.10 -5.00 -2.98
N GLU A 377 22.86 -5.24 -4.26
CA GLU A 377 23.39 -4.42 -5.34
C GLU A 377 22.68 -3.06 -5.46
N PRO A 378 23.37 -2.04 -6.01
CA PRO A 378 22.74 -0.81 -6.47
C PRO A 378 21.74 -1.05 -7.61
N GLY A 379 20.63 -0.32 -7.57
CA GLY A 379 19.68 -0.14 -8.66
C GLY A 379 20.16 0.88 -9.68
N SER A 380 19.34 1.11 -10.70
CA SER A 380 19.61 2.08 -11.77
C SER A 380 19.69 3.53 -11.29
N ASP A 381 19.11 3.83 -10.12
CA ASP A 381 19.12 5.15 -9.49
C ASP A 381 20.29 5.33 -8.50
N GLY A 382 21.21 4.35 -8.42
CA GLY A 382 22.34 4.34 -7.51
C GLY A 382 21.98 4.00 -6.06
N ARG A 383 20.70 3.80 -5.74
CA ARG A 383 20.27 3.33 -4.41
C ARG A 383 20.31 1.82 -4.35
N GLN A 384 20.54 1.28 -3.16
CA GLN A 384 20.53 -0.17 -2.98
C GLN A 384 19.13 -0.74 -3.23
N ARG A 385 19.01 -1.80 -4.04
CA ARG A 385 17.71 -2.41 -4.38
C ARG A 385 16.97 -2.93 -3.14
N GLY A 386 17.67 -3.29 -2.07
CA GLY A 386 17.11 -3.86 -0.84
C GLY A 386 16.56 -2.88 0.19
N ASP A 387 16.65 -1.57 -0.02
CA ASP A 387 16.37 -0.51 0.97
C ASP A 387 14.93 -0.47 1.54
N ALA A 388 14.01 -1.29 1.02
CA ALA A 388 12.62 -1.40 1.49
C ALA A 388 12.28 -2.74 2.20
N ASN A 389 13.26 -3.61 2.46
CA ASN A 389 13.00 -4.94 3.00
C ASN A 389 12.66 -4.91 4.51
N VAL A 390 11.44 -5.30 4.89
CA VAL A 390 10.96 -5.23 6.28
C VAL A 390 11.36 -6.45 7.09
N ILE A 391 11.29 -7.67 6.53
CA ILE A 391 11.65 -8.86 7.30
C ILE A 391 13.12 -8.74 7.72
N GLY A 392 13.96 -8.27 6.80
CA GLY A 392 15.32 -7.84 7.08
C GLY A 392 15.42 -6.50 7.81
N SER A 393 14.49 -6.12 8.68
CA SER A 393 14.55 -4.87 9.45
C SER A 393 13.89 -5.00 10.84
N ALA A 394 13.29 -6.13 11.20
CA ALA A 394 12.62 -6.25 12.51
C ALA A 394 13.62 -6.20 13.69
N THR A 395 13.23 -5.51 14.77
CA THR A 395 13.96 -5.44 16.05
C THR A 395 13.10 -5.88 17.25
N MET A 396 11.84 -6.27 17.02
CA MET A 396 10.95 -6.78 18.08
C MET A 396 11.25 -8.25 18.41
N PRO A 397 11.77 -8.57 19.63
CA PRO A 397 12.17 -9.93 20.00
C PRO A 397 11.07 -10.99 19.86
N ALA A 398 9.83 -10.72 20.30
CA ALA A 398 8.73 -11.68 20.13
C ALA A 398 8.48 -12.03 18.65
N TYR A 399 8.48 -11.05 17.75
CA TYR A 399 8.31 -11.31 16.31
C TYR A 399 9.46 -12.13 15.73
N LEU A 400 10.70 -11.81 16.11
CA LEU A 400 11.89 -12.55 15.68
C LEU A 400 11.85 -14.01 16.14
N ARG A 401 11.35 -14.26 17.36
CA ARG A 401 11.12 -15.62 17.87
C ARG A 401 10.08 -16.37 17.04
N GLU A 402 8.99 -15.72 16.66
CA GLU A 402 7.97 -16.35 15.81
C GLU A 402 8.48 -16.71 14.41
N ILE A 403 9.44 -15.96 13.86
CA ILE A 403 10.12 -16.36 12.62
C ILE A 403 10.84 -17.70 12.82
N GLY A 404 11.51 -17.88 13.97
CA GLY A 404 12.14 -19.14 14.36
C GLY A 404 11.12 -20.30 14.47
N GLU A 405 10.00 -20.08 15.15
CA GLU A 405 8.90 -21.05 15.24
C GLU A 405 8.38 -21.47 13.87
N MET A 406 8.15 -20.49 12.99
CA MET A 406 7.69 -20.75 11.62
C MET A 406 8.69 -21.62 10.85
N ARG A 407 9.99 -21.29 10.89
CA ARG A 407 11.04 -22.07 10.21
C ARG A 407 11.14 -23.51 10.70
N ARG A 408 10.93 -23.75 12.00
CA ARG A 408 10.92 -25.11 12.57
C ARG A 408 9.83 -26.00 11.99
N THR A 409 8.69 -25.43 11.58
CA THR A 409 7.63 -26.21 10.91
C THR A 409 8.03 -26.71 9.52
N PHE A 410 9.11 -26.17 8.95
CA PHE A 410 9.73 -26.61 7.70
C PHE A 410 11.02 -27.42 7.94
N GLY A 411 11.25 -27.89 9.17
CA GLY A 411 12.39 -28.75 9.51
C GLY A 411 13.74 -28.02 9.58
N VAL A 412 13.73 -26.69 9.68
CA VAL A 412 14.95 -25.88 9.78
C VAL A 412 15.05 -25.21 11.15
N ASP A 413 16.04 -25.61 11.93
CA ASP A 413 16.38 -24.99 13.21
C ASP A 413 17.34 -23.80 12.99
N GLY A 414 16.84 -22.58 13.16
CA GLY A 414 17.66 -21.35 13.09
C GLY A 414 17.94 -20.84 11.67
N GLY A 415 19.07 -20.19 11.47
CA GLY A 415 19.52 -19.63 10.17
C GLY A 415 19.06 -18.20 9.86
N TYR A 416 17.89 -17.78 10.34
CA TYR A 416 17.43 -16.40 10.14
C TYR A 416 18.34 -15.36 10.81
N ALA A 417 18.75 -15.58 12.06
CA ALA A 417 19.65 -14.67 12.78
C ALA A 417 21.02 -14.58 12.09
N SER A 418 21.59 -15.71 11.65
CA SER A 418 22.84 -15.75 10.88
C SER A 418 22.73 -15.01 9.55
N TRP A 419 21.64 -15.23 8.80
CA TRP A 419 21.33 -14.47 7.59
C TRP A 419 21.28 -12.97 7.88
N ARG A 420 20.58 -12.57 8.95
CA ARG A 420 20.40 -11.18 9.34
C ARG A 420 21.71 -10.48 9.67
N ARG A 421 22.62 -11.14 10.39
CA ARG A 421 23.97 -10.63 10.71
C ARG A 421 24.83 -10.48 9.44
N ARG A 422 24.76 -11.46 8.53
CA ARG A 422 25.49 -11.43 7.26
C ARG A 422 25.00 -10.32 6.32
N TRP A 423 23.69 -10.25 6.14
CA TRP A 423 23.01 -9.35 5.21
C TRP A 423 22.51 -8.07 5.89
N HIS A 424 23.28 -7.52 6.82
CA HIS A 424 22.90 -6.33 7.60
C HIS A 424 22.64 -5.09 6.73
N MET A 425 23.27 -4.99 5.56
CA MET A 425 23.01 -3.92 4.58
C MET A 425 21.61 -3.98 3.96
N LEU A 426 20.88 -5.10 4.09
CA LEU A 426 19.49 -5.20 3.64
C LEU A 426 18.49 -4.60 4.66
N ASP A 427 18.98 -4.07 5.78
CA ASP A 427 18.17 -3.28 6.71
C ASP A 427 17.82 -1.91 6.10
N ARG A 428 16.53 -1.58 6.06
CA ARG A 428 16.05 -0.28 5.57
C ARG A 428 16.60 0.90 6.36
N SER A 429 17.00 0.65 7.60
CA SER A 429 17.60 1.59 8.54
C SER A 429 19.09 1.34 8.75
N ALA A 430 19.76 0.58 7.86
CA ALA A 430 21.18 0.22 8.02
C ALA A 430 22.11 1.42 8.23
N ALA A 431 21.78 2.57 7.64
CA ALA A 431 22.54 3.80 7.76
C ALA A 431 22.27 4.57 9.08
N ASP A 432 21.24 4.21 9.84
CA ASP A 432 20.85 4.91 11.07
C ASP A 432 21.86 4.65 12.20
N GLY A 433 22.22 5.71 12.91
CA GLY A 433 23.17 5.65 14.02
C GLY A 433 22.76 4.64 15.10
N GLY A 434 23.67 3.71 15.43
CA GLY A 434 23.45 2.68 16.45
C GLY A 434 22.56 1.51 16.00
N ARG A 435 22.01 1.54 14.77
CA ARG A 435 21.07 0.54 14.27
C ARG A 435 21.58 -0.89 14.41
N ARG A 436 22.80 -1.14 13.94
CA ARG A 436 23.42 -2.47 13.96
C ARG A 436 23.48 -3.05 15.37
N ALA A 437 23.87 -2.26 16.37
CA ALA A 437 23.93 -2.71 17.75
C ALA A 437 22.55 -3.05 18.33
N ARG A 438 21.50 -2.32 17.94
CA ARG A 438 20.11 -2.64 18.34
C ARG A 438 19.64 -3.96 17.73
N VAL A 439 19.96 -4.19 16.45
CA VAL A 439 19.64 -5.44 15.76
C VAL A 439 20.35 -6.62 16.43
N GLU A 440 21.66 -6.52 16.71
CA GLU A 440 22.40 -7.60 17.41
C GLU A 440 21.80 -7.89 18.78
N ARG A 441 21.50 -6.88 19.60
CA ARG A 441 20.83 -7.08 20.89
C ARG A 441 19.48 -7.80 20.76
N ALA A 442 18.70 -7.44 19.75
CA ALA A 442 17.40 -8.07 19.50
C ALA A 442 17.54 -9.54 19.06
N LEU A 443 18.57 -9.87 18.26
CA LEU A 443 18.87 -11.24 17.86
C LEU A 443 19.39 -12.07 19.05
N ASP A 444 20.31 -11.52 19.84
CA ASP A 444 20.88 -12.20 21.01
C ASP A 444 19.81 -12.51 22.08
N ALA A 445 18.81 -11.63 22.23
CA ALA A 445 17.67 -11.84 23.11
C ALA A 445 16.77 -13.03 22.69
N VAL A 446 16.87 -13.49 21.45
CA VAL A 446 16.13 -14.66 20.92
C VAL A 446 17.01 -15.90 20.90
N ASP A 447 18.31 -15.77 20.59
CA ASP A 447 19.27 -16.88 20.56
C ASP A 447 19.61 -17.40 21.99
N GLY A 448 19.42 -16.58 23.02
CA GLY A 448 19.68 -16.92 24.43
C GLY A 448 18.54 -17.62 25.19
N LEU A 449 17.46 -18.00 24.50
CA LEU A 449 16.30 -18.74 25.02
C LEU A 449 16.23 -20.14 24.43
#